data_AF-A0A7X6TCJ7-F1
#
_entry.id   AF-A0A7X6TCJ7-F1
#
_cell.length_a   1.000
_cell.length_b   1.000
_cell.length_c   1.000
_cell.angle_alpha   90.00
_cell.angle_beta   90.00
_cell.angle_gamma   90.00
#
_symmetry.space_group_name_H-M   'P 1'
#
loop_
_entity.id
_entity.type
_entity.pdbx_description
1 polymer ?
#
loop_
_entity_poly.entity_id
_entity_poly.type
_entity_poly.pdbx_seq_one_letter_code
_entity_poly.pdbx_strand_id
1 'polypeptide(L)'
;MKELENLLPLLGHRNWILVVDKAYPLQSSQGISYLNSGDELQTVLKNVLNALEKAPHVRPVIYLDKELDFMDDELCEGLSDFKLKLQNTCSAYHFKQIPHEDIFNKLDEAARLFNVVVIKTESLIPYTSVFIELDCGYWSEEKEKILRSNINH
;
A
#
# COMPACT_ATOMS: atom_id res chain seq x y z
N MET A 1 1.58 16.06 1.41
CA MET A 1 2.65 15.04 1.61
C MET A 1 3.56 15.30 2.81
N LYS A 2 3.76 16.54 3.29
CA LYS A 2 4.59 16.81 4.50
C LYS A 2 4.20 15.96 5.73
N GLU A 3 2.91 15.66 5.89
CA GLU A 3 2.42 14.80 6.98
C GLU A 3 2.95 13.37 6.86
N LEU A 4 2.96 12.80 5.66
CA LEU A 4 3.54 11.47 5.43
C LEU A 4 5.06 11.49 5.66
N GLU A 5 5.76 12.55 5.23
CA GLU A 5 7.21 12.68 5.47
C GLU A 5 7.57 12.73 6.96
N ASN A 6 6.69 13.29 7.80
CA ASN A 6 6.87 13.30 9.25
C ASN A 6 6.55 11.94 9.89
N LEU A 7 5.58 11.20 9.34
CA LEU A 7 5.21 9.88 9.84
C LEU A 7 6.19 8.79 9.40
N LEU A 8 6.74 8.89 8.19
CA LEU A 8 7.55 7.85 7.56
C LEU A 8 8.76 7.36 8.39
N PRO A 9 9.51 8.22 9.11
CA PRO A 9 10.58 7.78 10.01
C PRO A 9 10.10 6.96 11.21
N LEU A 10 8.82 7.09 11.60
CA LEU A 10 8.20 6.34 12.68
C LEU A 10 7.59 5.02 12.20
N LEU A 11 7.28 4.93 10.90
CA LEU A 11 6.77 3.72 10.28
C LEU A 11 7.92 2.76 9.98
N GLY A 12 7.73 1.50 10.35
CA GLY A 12 8.70 0.43 10.14
C GLY A 12 8.03 -0.85 9.65
N HIS A 13 8.71 -1.97 9.85
CA HIS A 13 8.20 -3.29 9.48
C HIS A 13 6.80 -3.53 10.08
N ARG A 14 5.87 -4.02 9.26
CA ARG A 14 4.45 -4.33 9.55
C ARG A 14 3.51 -3.14 9.64
N ASN A 15 4.00 -1.91 9.49
CA ASN A 15 3.10 -0.78 9.24
C ASN A 15 2.56 -0.83 7.81
N TRP A 16 1.42 -0.18 7.60
CA TRP A 16 0.77 -0.12 6.30
C TRP A 16 0.54 1.32 5.86
N ILE A 17 0.70 1.58 4.57
CA ILE A 17 0.29 2.82 3.91
C ILE A 17 -0.69 2.45 2.80
N LEU A 18 -1.87 3.04 2.81
CA LEU A 18 -2.92 2.79 1.85
C LEU A 18 -3.14 4.06 1.03
N VAL A 19 -3.17 3.93 -0.29
CA VAL A 19 -3.55 5.01 -1.20
C VAL A 19 -4.89 4.61 -1.81
N VAL A 20 -5.96 5.21 -1.32
CA VAL A 20 -7.32 4.69 -1.52
C VAL A 20 -8.18 5.63 -2.35
N ASP A 21 -9.19 5.06 -2.99
CA ASP A 21 -10.26 5.82 -3.63
C ASP A 21 -11.10 6.62 -2.63
N LYS A 22 -11.97 7.50 -3.15
CA LYS A 22 -12.78 8.40 -2.33
C LYS A 22 -13.81 7.64 -1.48
N ALA A 23 -14.28 6.49 -1.94
CA ALA A 23 -15.33 5.70 -1.30
C ALA A 23 -14.81 4.87 -0.12
N TYR A 24 -13.50 4.69 0.02
CA TYR A 24 -12.90 3.95 1.13
C TYR A 24 -13.39 4.46 2.51
N PRO A 25 -13.85 3.56 3.40
CA PRO A 25 -14.52 3.94 4.64
C PRO A 25 -13.57 4.58 5.67
N LEU A 26 -14.11 5.49 6.46
CA LEU A 26 -13.46 5.99 7.68
C LEU A 26 -13.71 4.96 8.80
N GLN A 27 -12.74 4.09 9.04
CA GLN A 27 -12.78 3.05 10.05
C GLN A 27 -12.54 3.64 11.45
N SER A 28 -13.24 3.12 12.45
CA SER A 28 -13.18 3.62 13.84
C SER A 28 -12.03 3.05 14.67
N SER A 29 -11.08 2.33 14.07
CA SER A 29 -9.96 1.73 14.78
C SER A 29 -8.94 2.79 15.21
N GLN A 30 -8.46 2.72 16.45
CA GLN A 30 -7.50 3.69 17.00
C GLN A 30 -6.12 3.65 16.32
N GLY A 31 -5.77 2.54 15.67
CA GLY A 31 -4.51 2.37 14.94
C GLY A 31 -4.51 2.95 13.54
N ILE A 32 -5.54 3.69 13.13
CA ILE A 32 -5.66 4.16 11.74
C ILE A 32 -5.60 5.68 11.68
N SER A 33 -4.61 6.19 10.94
CA SER A 33 -4.44 7.61 10.66
C SER A 33 -4.93 7.92 9.25
N TYR A 34 -5.71 8.99 9.09
CA TYR A 34 -6.28 9.39 7.81
C TYR A 34 -5.66 10.71 7.34
N LEU A 35 -5.19 10.72 6.10
CA LEU A 35 -4.72 11.91 5.38
C LEU A 35 -5.60 12.10 4.15
N ASN A 36 -6.01 13.34 3.87
CA ASN A 36 -6.73 13.66 2.64
C ASN A 36 -5.76 14.36 1.69
N SER A 37 -5.48 13.76 0.53
CA SER A 37 -4.54 14.35 -0.43
C SER A 37 -5.15 15.50 -1.22
N GLY A 38 -6.45 15.43 -1.55
CA GLY A 38 -7.10 16.31 -2.54
C GLY A 38 -6.61 16.12 -3.98
N ASP A 39 -5.79 15.10 -4.23
CA ASP A 39 -5.15 14.81 -5.53
C ASP A 39 -5.63 13.46 -6.10
N GLU A 40 -5.37 13.26 -7.40
CA GLU A 40 -5.58 11.97 -8.06
C GLU A 40 -4.70 10.85 -7.49
N LEU A 41 -5.23 9.63 -7.49
CA LEU A 41 -4.57 8.45 -6.94
C LEU A 41 -3.18 8.21 -7.52
N GLN A 42 -3.02 8.34 -8.84
CA GLN A 42 -1.74 8.12 -9.52
C GLN A 42 -0.65 9.10 -9.06
N THR A 43 -1.02 10.37 -8.85
CA THR A 43 -0.10 11.40 -8.35
C THR A 43 0.31 11.12 -6.92
N VAL A 44 -0.66 10.76 -6.07
CA VAL A 44 -0.39 10.41 -4.67
C VAL A 44 0.49 9.17 -4.58
N LEU A 45 0.15 8.10 -5.32
CA LEU A 45 0.92 6.86 -5.33
C LEU A 45 2.38 7.09 -5.71
N LYS A 46 2.63 7.85 -6.79
CA LYS A 46 4.01 8.22 -7.18
C LYS A 46 4.75 8.95 -6.07
N ASN A 47 4.09 9.90 -5.42
CA ASN A 47 4.70 10.65 -4.31
C ASN A 47 5.01 9.73 -3.12
N VAL A 48 4.12 8.78 -2.80
CA VAL A 48 4.32 7.81 -1.71
C VAL A 48 5.49 6.89 -2.02
N LEU A 49 5.55 6.33 -3.23
CA LEU A 49 6.65 5.46 -3.65
C LEU A 49 7.99 6.20 -3.68
N ASN A 50 8.02 7.44 -4.17
CA ASN A 50 9.23 8.28 -4.14
C ASN A 50 9.69 8.59 -2.71
N ALA A 51 8.77 8.72 -1.75
CA ALA A 51 9.12 8.90 -0.34
C ALA A 51 9.69 7.61 0.26
N LEU A 52 9.09 6.46 -0.08
CA LEU A 52 9.56 5.15 0.35
C LEU A 52 10.93 4.79 -0.21
N GLU A 53 11.23 5.18 -1.45
CA GLU A 53 12.55 4.98 -2.07
C GLU A 53 13.67 5.73 -1.30
N LYS A 54 13.34 6.88 -0.69
CA LYS A 54 14.26 7.67 0.14
C LYS A 54 14.40 7.14 1.56
N ALA A 55 13.62 6.13 1.95
CA ALA A 55 13.52 5.61 3.31
C ALA A 55 14.16 4.21 3.38
N PRO A 56 15.48 4.08 3.58
CA PRO A 56 16.19 2.80 3.49
C PRO A 56 15.84 1.81 4.60
N HIS A 57 15.13 2.24 5.65
CA HIS A 57 14.69 1.37 6.75
C HIS A 57 13.48 0.51 6.38
N VAL A 58 12.73 0.87 5.34
CA VAL A 58 11.54 0.15 4.89
C VAL A 58 11.63 -0.25 3.43
N ARG A 59 10.89 -1.29 3.06
CA ARG A 59 10.71 -1.73 1.68
C ARG A 59 9.21 -1.92 1.41
N PRO A 60 8.65 -1.31 0.36
CA PRO A 60 7.24 -1.50 0.03
C PRO A 60 6.98 -2.90 -0.53
N VAL A 61 5.95 -3.56 0.01
CA VAL A 61 5.29 -4.73 -0.59
C VAL A 61 3.91 -4.27 -1.02
N ILE A 62 3.68 -4.21 -2.32
CA ILE A 62 2.45 -3.64 -2.88
C ILE A 62 1.41 -4.76 -3.03
N TYR A 63 0.18 -4.49 -2.60
CA TYR A 63 -0.98 -5.32 -2.81
C TYR A 63 -2.03 -4.54 -3.61
N LEU A 64 -2.58 -5.21 -4.61
CA LEU A 64 -3.64 -4.71 -5.48
C LEU A 64 -4.85 -5.64 -5.39
N ASP A 65 -6.04 -5.06 -5.56
CA ASP A 65 -7.28 -5.84 -5.68
C ASP A 65 -7.23 -6.72 -6.93
N LYS A 66 -7.48 -8.02 -6.75
CA LYS A 66 -7.55 -9.00 -7.84
C LYS A 66 -8.77 -8.77 -8.74
N GLU A 67 -9.82 -8.16 -8.20
CA GLU A 67 -11.05 -7.79 -8.87
C GLU A 67 -10.79 -6.86 -10.06
N LEU A 68 -9.70 -6.07 -10.02
CA LEU A 68 -9.26 -5.28 -11.16
C LEU A 68 -9.10 -6.14 -12.41
N ASP A 69 -8.55 -7.35 -12.33
CA ASP A 69 -8.31 -8.20 -13.50
C ASP A 69 -9.60 -8.68 -14.17
N PHE A 70 -10.73 -8.66 -13.46
CA PHE A 70 -12.03 -9.09 -13.94
C PHE A 70 -12.95 -7.94 -14.37
N MET A 71 -12.51 -6.69 -14.18
CA MET A 71 -13.24 -5.52 -14.64
C MET A 71 -12.71 -5.00 -15.97
N ASP A 72 -13.59 -4.42 -16.77
CA ASP A 72 -13.31 -3.79 -18.04
C ASP A 72 -13.86 -2.35 -18.10
N ASP A 73 -13.62 -1.68 -19.23
CA ASP A 73 -14.10 -0.31 -19.44
C ASP A 73 -15.62 -0.21 -19.59
N GLU A 74 -16.34 -1.32 -19.80
CA GLU A 74 -17.81 -1.33 -19.81
C GLU A 74 -18.36 -1.17 -18.40
N LEU A 75 -17.68 -1.75 -17.39
CA LEU A 75 -18.04 -1.59 -15.98
C LEU A 75 -17.58 -0.24 -15.40
N CYS A 76 -16.45 0.30 -15.86
CA CYS A 76 -15.98 1.61 -15.46
C CYS A 76 -15.11 2.27 -16.54
N GLU A 77 -15.57 3.38 -17.09
CA GLU A 77 -14.84 4.13 -18.10
C GLU A 77 -13.46 4.58 -17.56
N GLY A 78 -12.40 4.38 -18.35
CA GLY A 78 -11.04 4.78 -18.03
C GLY A 78 -10.26 3.79 -17.14
N LEU A 79 -10.80 2.60 -16.89
CA LEU A 79 -10.14 1.56 -16.11
C LEU A 79 -8.89 1.02 -16.81
N SER A 80 -8.92 0.78 -18.13
CA SER A 80 -7.78 0.27 -18.89
C SER A 80 -6.59 1.21 -18.82
N ASP A 81 -6.82 2.51 -19.01
CA ASP A 81 -5.80 3.55 -18.87
C ASP A 81 -5.25 3.61 -17.44
N PHE A 82 -6.11 3.45 -16.45
CA PHE A 82 -5.70 3.40 -15.05
C PHE A 82 -4.81 2.19 -14.76
N LYS A 83 -5.20 0.98 -15.22
CA LYS A 83 -4.41 -0.25 -15.07
C LYS A 83 -3.02 -0.11 -15.67
N LEU A 84 -2.92 0.44 -16.88
CA LEU A 84 -1.63 0.71 -17.53
C LEU A 84 -0.77 1.68 -16.70
N LYS A 85 -1.35 2.78 -16.22
CA LYS A 85 -0.63 3.75 -15.36
C LYS A 85 -0.19 3.11 -14.04
N LEU A 86 -1.03 2.29 -13.44
CA LEU A 86 -0.75 1.58 -12.19
C LEU A 86 0.38 0.58 -12.37
N GLN A 87 0.32 -0.27 -13.41
CA GLN A 87 1.37 -1.24 -13.73
C GLN A 87 2.69 -0.55 -14.02
N ASN A 88 2.69 0.53 -14.80
CA ASN A 88 3.91 1.31 -15.06
C ASN A 88 4.52 1.87 -13.77
N THR A 89 3.69 2.41 -12.88
CA THR A 89 4.13 2.99 -11.60
C THR A 89 4.64 1.91 -10.63
N CYS A 90 4.02 0.73 -10.62
CA CYS A 90 4.38 -0.38 -9.74
C CYS A 90 5.44 -1.32 -10.33
N SER A 91 5.80 -1.18 -11.61
CA SER A 91 6.69 -2.11 -12.34
C SER A 91 8.08 -2.29 -11.70
N ALA A 92 8.57 -1.27 -11.00
CA ALA A 92 9.83 -1.30 -10.27
C ALA A 92 9.75 -2.05 -8.93
N TYR A 93 8.55 -2.40 -8.48
CA TYR A 93 8.27 -2.96 -7.17
C TYR A 93 7.64 -4.35 -7.29
N HIS A 94 7.85 -5.17 -6.27
CA HIS A 94 7.14 -6.43 -6.17
C HIS A 94 5.70 -6.14 -5.72
N PHE A 95 4.74 -6.45 -6.59
CA PHE A 95 3.31 -6.36 -6.27
C PHE A 95 2.64 -7.73 -6.29
N LYS A 96 1.61 -7.88 -5.46
CA LYS A 96 0.76 -9.07 -5.38
C LYS A 96 -0.68 -8.68 -5.62
N GLN A 97 -1.41 -9.49 -6.37
CA GLN A 97 -2.85 -9.34 -6.51
C GLN A 97 -3.55 -10.37 -5.64
N ILE A 98 -4.38 -9.89 -4.72
CA ILE A 98 -5.17 -10.74 -3.82
C ILE A 98 -6.62 -10.23 -3.77
N PRO A 99 -7.60 -11.11 -3.45
CA PRO A 99 -8.99 -10.68 -3.30
C PRO A 99 -9.15 -9.54 -2.31
N HIS A 100 -10.11 -8.65 -2.57
CA HIS A 100 -10.40 -7.49 -1.73
C HIS A 100 -10.59 -7.86 -0.26
N GLU A 101 -11.39 -8.90 0.02
CA GLU A 101 -11.64 -9.36 1.39
C GLU A 101 -10.36 -9.83 2.11
N ASP A 102 -9.43 -10.46 1.39
CA ASP A 102 -8.16 -10.91 1.96
C ASP A 102 -7.25 -9.73 2.35
N ILE A 103 -7.33 -8.61 1.62
CA ILE A 103 -6.64 -7.37 1.98
C ILE A 103 -7.21 -6.83 3.30
N PHE A 104 -8.54 -6.76 3.42
CA PHE A 104 -9.18 -6.27 4.64
C PHE A 104 -8.87 -7.15 5.85
N ASN A 105 -8.85 -8.47 5.70
CA ASN A 105 -8.45 -9.38 6.77
C ASN A 105 -7.02 -9.10 7.25
N LYS A 106 -6.08 -8.84 6.33
CA LYS A 106 -4.70 -8.44 6.67
C LYS A 106 -4.64 -7.10 7.38
N LEU A 107 -5.39 -6.11 6.90
CA LEU A 107 -5.46 -4.78 7.49
C LEU A 107 -6.05 -4.81 8.89
N ASP A 108 -7.12 -5.57 9.12
CA ASP A 108 -7.75 -5.71 10.43
C ASP A 108 -6.81 -6.36 11.45
N GLU A 109 -6.02 -7.34 11.02
CA GLU A 109 -4.99 -7.95 11.85
C GLU A 109 -3.86 -6.97 12.16
N ALA A 110 -3.38 -6.23 11.16
CA ALA A 110 -2.33 -5.23 11.32
C ALA A 110 -2.76 -4.06 12.21
N ALA A 111 -3.96 -3.51 11.98
CA ALA A 111 -4.49 -2.33 12.69
C ALA A 111 -4.77 -2.57 14.18
N ARG A 112 -4.83 -3.84 14.63
CA ARG A 112 -4.93 -4.18 16.06
C ARG A 112 -3.62 -3.92 16.82
N LEU A 113 -2.49 -4.02 16.14
CA LEU A 113 -1.16 -4.02 16.78
C LEU A 113 -0.29 -2.86 16.30
N PHE A 114 -0.51 -2.38 15.08
CA PHE A 114 0.34 -1.42 14.40
C PHE A 114 -0.48 -0.32 13.73
N ASN A 115 0.19 0.79 13.42
CA ASN A 115 -0.45 1.89 12.73
C ASN A 115 -0.59 1.62 11.23
N VAL A 116 -1.75 2.00 10.71
CA VAL A 116 -2.13 2.01 9.30
C VAL A 116 -2.37 3.46 8.88
N VAL A 117 -1.69 3.93 7.84
CA VAL A 117 -1.86 5.28 7.31
C VAL A 117 -2.69 5.20 6.03
N VAL A 118 -3.89 5.76 6.05
CA VAL A 118 -4.81 5.81 4.92
C VAL A 118 -4.75 7.19 4.28
N ILE A 119 -4.39 7.23 3.01
CA ILE A 119 -4.33 8.46 2.20
C ILE A 119 -5.49 8.42 1.21
N LYS A 120 -6.54 9.19 1.49
CA LYS A 120 -7.70 9.31 0.61
C LYS A 120 -7.39 10.21 -0.57
N THR A 121 -7.81 9.77 -1.75
CA THR A 121 -7.63 10.47 -3.03
C THR A 121 -8.97 10.91 -3.60
N GLU A 122 -8.94 11.66 -4.70
CA GLU A 122 -10.14 12.01 -5.48
C GLU A 122 -10.53 10.95 -6.53
N SER A 123 -9.90 9.75 -6.51
CA SER A 123 -10.28 8.66 -7.42
C SER A 123 -11.70 8.18 -7.12
N LEU A 124 -12.51 8.06 -8.17
CA LEU A 124 -13.88 7.54 -8.13
C LEU A 124 -14.00 6.15 -8.79
N ILE A 125 -12.87 5.56 -9.20
CA ILE A 125 -12.83 4.25 -9.85
C ILE A 125 -12.75 3.16 -8.77
N PRO A 126 -13.65 2.16 -8.76
CA PRO A 126 -13.67 1.12 -7.74
C PRO A 126 -12.44 0.20 -7.84
N TYR A 127 -12.06 -0.41 -6.72
CA TYR A 127 -10.92 -1.35 -6.61
C TYR A 127 -9.58 -0.79 -7.11
N THR A 128 -9.45 0.54 -7.21
CA THR A 128 -8.20 1.20 -7.60
C THR A 128 -7.26 1.47 -6.43
N SER A 129 -7.73 1.17 -5.23
CA SER A 129 -6.99 1.33 -3.99
C SER A 129 -5.71 0.48 -4.02
N VAL A 130 -4.61 1.08 -3.57
CA VAL A 130 -3.29 0.45 -3.52
C VAL A 130 -2.87 0.33 -2.06
N PHE A 131 -2.52 -0.88 -1.66
CA PHE A 131 -2.20 -1.21 -0.28
C PHE A 131 -0.73 -1.54 -0.18
N ILE A 132 0.01 -0.84 0.68
CA ILE A 132 1.47 -0.96 0.77
C ILE A 132 1.81 -1.41 2.19
N GLU A 133 2.21 -2.68 2.32
CA GLU A 133 2.82 -3.18 3.54
C GLU A 133 4.29 -2.78 3.58
N LEU A 134 4.77 -2.33 4.73
CA LEU A 134 6.16 -1.97 4.92
C LEU A 134 6.91 -3.17 5.48
N ASP A 135 7.85 -3.69 4.70
CA ASP A 135 8.82 -4.71 5.11
C ASP A 135 10.15 -4.04 5.52
N CYS A 136 11.07 -4.79 6.12
CA CYS A 136 12.39 -4.26 6.46
C CYS A 136 13.24 -3.96 5.22
N GLY A 137 13.74 -2.73 5.11
CA GLY A 137 14.49 -2.27 3.93
C GLY A 137 15.90 -2.86 3.81
N TYR A 138 16.59 -3.07 4.94
CA TYR A 138 17.99 -3.52 4.96
C TYR A 138 18.17 -5.01 5.30
N TRP A 139 17.11 -5.67 5.79
CA TRP A 139 17.11 -7.06 6.23
C TRP A 139 16.06 -7.87 5.47
N SER A 140 16.50 -8.64 4.48
CA SER A 140 15.61 -9.47 3.66
C SER A 140 15.24 -10.78 4.37
N GLU A 141 14.11 -11.37 3.96
CA GLU A 141 13.73 -12.72 4.40
C GLU A 141 14.85 -13.76 4.17
N GLU A 142 15.65 -13.61 3.11
CA GLU A 142 16.79 -14.51 2.85
C GLU A 142 17.88 -14.39 3.92
N LYS A 143 18.24 -13.16 4.31
CA LYS A 143 19.19 -12.92 5.40
C LYS A 143 18.66 -13.47 6.72
N GLU A 144 17.36 -13.30 6.97
CA GLU A 144 16.70 -13.87 8.15
C GLU A 144 16.74 -15.40 8.13
N LYS A 145 16.43 -16.04 7.00
CA LYS A 145 16.49 -17.51 6.87
C LYS A 145 17.90 -18.05 7.14
N ILE A 146 18.93 -17.39 6.62
CA ILE A 146 20.33 -17.77 6.88
C ILE A 146 20.65 -17.63 8.37
N LEU A 147 20.26 -16.52 9.00
CA LEU A 147 20.46 -16.32 10.44
C LEU A 147 19.77 -17.41 11.26
N ARG A 148 18.51 -17.74 10.95
CA ARG A 148 17.73 -18.77 11.67
C ARG A 148 18.36 -20.16 11.53
N SER A 149 18.87 -20.49 10.35
CA SER A 149 19.62 -21.74 10.13
C SER A 149 20.90 -21.81 10.99
N ASN A 150 21.56 -20.67 11.24
CA ASN A 150 22.75 -20.61 12.09
C ASN A 150 22.43 -20.66 13.60
N ILE A 151 21.24 -20.19 14.02
CA ILE A 151 20.81 -20.24 15.44
C ILE A 151 20.35 -21.64 15.84
N ASN A 152 19.78 -22.41 14.91
CA ASN A 152 19.32 -23.78 15.14
C ASN A 152 20.46 -24.82 15.10
N HIS A 153 21.72 -24.37 15.22
CA HIS A 153 22.92 -25.20 15.25
C HIS A 153 23.71 -24.98 16.53
#